data_AF-A0AAD0X8X7-F1
#
_entry.id   AF-A0AAD0X8X7-F1
#
_cell.length_a   1.000
_cell.length_b   1.000
_cell.length_c   1.000
_cell.angle_alpha   90.00
_cell.angle_beta   90.00
_cell.angle_gamma   90.00
#
_symmetry.space_group_name_H-M   'P 1'
#
loop_
_entity.id
_entity.type
_entity.pdbx_description
1 polymer ?
#
loop_
_entity_poly.entity_id
_entity_poly.type
_entity_poly.pdbx_seq_one_letter_code
_entity_poly.pdbx_strand_id
1 'polypeptide(L)'
;MGLGHFVSMILLAVIGGSGMVEPMDIEALQPIYRQLDELVGSKNMVKIFEYYRGVQVILPLHLYNREAAKQQIVKRYDGTNQAELTRLYGYSERWTRAILRNMEH
;
A
#
# COMPACT_ATOMS: atom_id res chain seq x y z
N MET A 1 -7.14 -36.50 -17.70
CA MET A 1 -7.42 -35.08 -17.98
C MET A 1 -6.87 -34.27 -16.82
N GLY A 2 -5.65 -33.77 -17.01
CA GLY A 2 -4.80 -33.28 -15.94
C GLY A 2 -5.11 -31.83 -15.56
N LEU A 3 -5.08 -31.57 -14.26
CA LEU A 3 -5.13 -30.27 -13.58
C LEU A 3 -4.01 -29.28 -14.01
N GLY A 4 -3.20 -29.64 -15.02
CA GLY A 4 -2.11 -28.84 -15.57
C GLY A 4 -2.50 -27.88 -16.70
N HIS A 5 -3.72 -27.98 -17.25
CA HIS A 5 -4.14 -27.10 -18.36
C HIS A 5 -4.69 -25.73 -17.91
N PHE A 6 -5.13 -25.60 -16.66
CA PHE A 6 -5.68 -24.32 -16.16
C PHE A 6 -4.60 -23.32 -15.74
N VAL A 7 -3.44 -23.79 -15.28
CA VAL A 7 -2.35 -22.89 -14.86
C VAL A 7 -1.64 -22.27 -16.06
N SER A 8 -1.67 -22.92 -17.23
CA SER A 8 -1.04 -22.41 -18.46
C SER A 8 -1.81 -21.27 -19.13
N MET A 9 -3.09 -21.03 -18.78
CA MET A 9 -3.90 -20.00 -19.44
C MET A 9 -3.78 -18.61 -18.78
N ILE A 10 -3.26 -18.54 -17.54
CA ILE A 10 -3.08 -17.26 -16.83
C ILE A 10 -1.79 -16.55 -17.25
N LEU A 11 -0.81 -17.28 -17.81
CA LEU A 11 0.51 -16.70 -18.14
C LEU A 11 0.55 -15.92 -19.46
N LEU A 12 -0.45 -16.07 -20.35
CA LEU A 12 -0.44 -15.44 -21.68
C LEU A 12 -1.04 -14.03 -21.75
N ALA A 13 -1.71 -13.55 -20.70
CA ALA A 13 -2.41 -12.26 -20.72
C ALA A 13 -1.55 -11.04 -20.33
N VAL A 14 -0.24 -11.20 -20.11
CA VAL A 14 0.64 -10.10 -19.67
C VAL A 14 1.17 -9.25 -20.84
N ILE A 15 0.89 -9.61 -22.09
CA ILE A 15 1.36 -8.83 -23.26
C ILE A 15 0.16 -8.29 -24.03
N GLY A 16 -0.31 -7.09 -23.69
CA GLY A 16 -1.34 -6.42 -24.48
C GLY A 16 -1.89 -5.18 -23.78
N GLY A 17 -1.30 -4.02 -24.06
CA GLY A 17 -1.85 -2.73 -23.67
C GLY A 17 -3.19 -2.47 -24.35
N SER A 18 -4.28 -2.92 -23.73
CA SER A 18 -5.65 -2.40 -23.80
C SER A 18 -6.50 -3.35 -22.92
N GLY A 19 -6.34 -3.25 -21.60
CA GLY A 19 -6.83 -4.27 -20.67
C GLY A 19 -8.34 -4.24 -20.52
N MET A 20 -9.07 -4.96 -21.38
CA MET A 20 -10.36 -5.52 -21.00
C MET A 20 -10.09 -6.52 -19.88
N VAL A 21 -10.50 -6.17 -18.67
CA VAL A 21 -10.58 -7.15 -17.59
C VAL A 21 -11.68 -8.11 -18.03
N GLU A 22 -11.33 -9.36 -18.29
CA GLU A 22 -12.32 -10.43 -18.51
C GLU A 22 -13.43 -10.32 -17.46
N PRO A 23 -14.70 -10.60 -17.80
CA PRO A 23 -15.79 -10.52 -16.85
C PRO A 23 -15.46 -11.40 -15.62
N MET A 24 -15.27 -10.73 -14.49
CA MET A 24 -14.90 -11.37 -13.23
C MET A 24 -16.17 -11.69 -12.46
N ASP A 25 -16.27 -12.93 -11.97
CA ASP A 25 -17.33 -13.31 -11.05
C ASP A 25 -17.07 -12.72 -9.67
N ILE A 26 -17.64 -11.53 -9.43
CA ILE A 26 -17.52 -10.81 -8.17
C ILE A 26 -18.14 -11.59 -7.02
N GLU A 27 -19.20 -12.37 -7.27
CA GLU A 27 -19.90 -13.15 -6.25
C GLU A 27 -19.03 -14.29 -5.72
N ALA A 28 -18.17 -14.87 -6.54
CA ALA A 28 -17.23 -15.92 -6.15
C ALA A 28 -15.93 -15.41 -5.48
N LEU A 29 -15.70 -14.10 -5.39
CA LEU A 29 -14.49 -13.57 -4.76
C LEU A 29 -14.45 -13.87 -3.25
N GLN A 30 -13.24 -14.18 -2.77
CA GLN A 30 -12.99 -14.22 -1.32
C GLN A 30 -13.34 -12.85 -0.70
N PRO A 31 -13.83 -12.81 0.55
CA PRO A 31 -14.32 -11.57 1.16
C PRO A 31 -13.34 -10.40 1.11
N ILE A 32 -12.04 -10.65 1.29
CA ILE A 32 -11.02 -9.60 1.21
C ILE A 32 -10.90 -8.98 -0.18
N TYR A 33 -11.02 -9.78 -1.25
CA TYR A 33 -10.94 -9.26 -2.62
C TYR A 33 -12.22 -8.54 -3.04
N ARG A 34 -13.38 -8.91 -2.47
CA ARG A 34 -14.61 -8.12 -2.62
C ARG A 34 -14.46 -6.74 -1.97
N GLN A 35 -13.94 -6.68 -0.74
CA GLN A 35 -13.68 -5.42 -0.05
C GLN A 35 -12.66 -4.56 -0.82
N LEU A 36 -11.61 -5.18 -1.37
CA LEU A 36 -10.65 -4.47 -2.20
C LEU A 36 -11.25 -4.01 -3.54
N ASP A 37 -12.12 -4.80 -4.16
CA ASP A 37 -12.85 -4.41 -5.38
C ASP A 37 -13.73 -3.19 -5.13
N GLU A 38 -14.49 -3.17 -4.03
CA GLU A 38 -15.30 -2.02 -3.61
C GLU A 38 -14.44 -0.79 -3.28
N LEU A 39 -13.27 -0.99 -2.66
CA LEU A 39 -12.40 0.11 -2.20
C LEU A 39 -11.58 0.73 -3.34
N VAL A 40 -11.02 -0.08 -4.24
CA VAL A 40 -10.04 0.38 -5.25
C VAL A 40 -10.41 0.05 -6.69
N GLY A 41 -11.53 -0.65 -6.92
CA GLY A 41 -11.98 -1.12 -8.23
C GLY A 41 -11.25 -2.37 -8.73
N SER A 42 -11.90 -3.14 -9.60
CA SER A 42 -11.45 -4.46 -10.07
C SER A 42 -10.04 -4.45 -10.64
N LYS A 43 -9.72 -3.44 -11.46
CA LYS A 43 -8.40 -3.31 -12.08
C LYS A 43 -7.27 -3.20 -11.04
N ASN A 44 -7.48 -2.45 -9.96
CA ASN A 44 -6.45 -2.27 -8.93
C ASN A 44 -6.43 -3.44 -7.95
N MET A 45 -7.60 -4.00 -7.63
CA MET A 45 -7.71 -5.23 -6.82
C MET A 45 -6.91 -6.37 -7.46
N VAL A 46 -7.06 -6.60 -8.78
CA VAL A 46 -6.30 -7.63 -9.51
C VAL A 46 -4.79 -7.36 -9.45
N LYS A 47 -4.34 -6.10 -9.57
CA LYS A 47 -2.91 -5.76 -9.40
C LYS A 47 -2.39 -6.11 -8.01
N ILE A 48 -3.18 -5.83 -6.96
CA ILE A 48 -2.81 -6.15 -5.57
C ILE A 48 -2.73 -7.68 -5.41
N PHE A 49 -3.71 -8.42 -5.93
CA PHE A 49 -3.70 -9.88 -5.91
C PHE A 49 -2.45 -10.44 -6.59
N GLU A 50 -2.17 -10.05 -7.83
CA GLU A 50 -1.01 -10.59 -8.57
C GLU A 50 0.33 -10.23 -7.91
N TYR A 51 0.42 -9.06 -7.27
CA TYR A 51 1.65 -8.66 -6.58
C TYR A 51 1.87 -9.42 -5.26
N TYR A 52 0.80 -9.67 -4.49
CA TYR A 52 0.92 -10.21 -3.13
C TYR A 52 0.49 -11.68 -2.98
N ARG A 53 -0.06 -12.33 -4.03
CA ARG A 53 -0.49 -13.73 -3.97
C ARG A 53 0.63 -14.65 -3.48
N GLY A 54 0.30 -15.50 -2.49
CA GLY A 54 1.26 -16.40 -1.86
C GLY A 54 2.12 -15.78 -0.75
N VAL A 55 1.98 -14.48 -0.48
CA VAL A 55 2.65 -13.77 0.62
C VAL A 55 1.64 -13.44 1.71
N GLN A 56 2.04 -13.59 2.99
CA GLN A 56 1.28 -13.01 4.10
C GLN A 56 1.68 -11.55 4.28
N VAL A 57 0.72 -10.64 4.09
CA VAL A 57 0.93 -9.19 4.27
C VAL A 57 0.32 -8.75 5.60
N ILE A 58 1.12 -8.12 6.45
CA ILE A 58 0.64 -7.44 7.65
C ILE A 58 0.68 -5.94 7.37
N LEU A 59 -0.49 -5.29 7.35
CA LEU A 59 -0.57 -3.85 7.17
C LEU A 59 -0.16 -3.14 8.47
N PRO A 60 0.87 -2.28 8.46
CA PRO A 60 1.24 -1.50 9.63
C PRO A 60 0.12 -0.51 10.02
N LEU A 61 -0.03 -0.26 11.32
CA LEU A 61 -0.98 0.73 11.84
C LEU A 61 -0.61 2.16 11.43
N HIS A 62 0.68 2.46 11.34
CA HIS A 62 1.18 3.76 10.92
C HIS A 62 1.54 3.74 9.44
N LEU A 63 0.96 4.68 8.68
CA LEU A 63 1.22 4.82 7.24
C LEU A 63 2.71 5.09 6.95
N TYR A 64 3.34 5.95 7.75
CA TYR A 64 4.74 6.31 7.55
C TYR A 64 5.66 5.51 8.49
N ASN A 65 6.73 4.95 7.93
CA ASN A 65 7.80 4.35 8.71
C ASN A 65 8.42 5.40 9.66
N ARG A 66 8.65 5.01 10.91
CA ARG A 66 9.13 5.90 11.98
C ARG A 66 10.48 6.55 11.69
N GLU A 67 11.45 5.77 11.19
CA GLU A 67 12.79 6.28 10.89
C GLU A 67 12.81 7.14 9.63
N ALA A 68 12.06 6.73 8.59
CA ALA A 68 11.91 7.55 7.39
C ALA A 68 11.21 8.88 7.71
N ALA A 69 10.14 8.85 8.50
CA ALA A 69 9.45 10.06 8.95
C ALA A 69 10.38 10.99 9.74
N LYS A 70 11.16 10.44 10.68
CA LYS A 70 12.18 11.20 11.41
C LYS A 70 13.15 11.92 10.46
N GLN A 71 13.74 11.19 9.50
CA GLN A 71 14.66 11.78 8.53
C GLN A 71 14.00 12.90 7.71
N GLN A 72 12.74 12.71 7.30
CA GLN A 72 12.03 13.73 6.54
C GLN A 72 11.62 14.95 7.38
N ILE A 73 11.29 14.77 8.66
CA ILE A 73 11.00 15.86 9.60
C ILE A 73 12.25 16.74 9.75
N VAL A 74 13.40 16.13 10.04
CA VAL A 74 14.68 16.83 10.19
C VAL A 74 15.01 17.64 8.94
N LYS A 75 14.80 17.04 7.76
CA LYS A 75 15.11 17.68 6.48
C LYS A 75 14.17 18.84 6.12
N ARG A 76 12.91 18.81 6.55
CA ARG A 76 11.86 19.75 6.11
C ARG A 76 11.47 20.79 7.15
N TYR A 77 12.02 20.68 8.36
CA TYR A 77 11.72 21.62 9.43
C TYR A 77 12.33 22.99 9.12
N ASP A 78 11.50 24.03 9.15
CA ASP A 78 11.89 25.41 8.84
C ASP A 78 11.98 26.33 10.08
N GLY A 79 11.88 25.75 11.28
CA GLY A 79 11.80 26.48 12.54
C GLY A 79 10.36 26.76 13.01
N THR A 80 9.37 26.69 12.13
CA THR A 80 7.99 27.10 12.43
C THR A 80 6.94 26.04 12.12
N ASN A 81 7.21 25.12 11.19
CA ASN A 81 6.26 24.15 10.66
C ASN A 81 6.13 22.83 11.46
N GLN A 82 6.49 22.79 12.74
CA GLN A 82 6.45 21.55 13.55
C GLN A 82 5.05 20.91 13.59
N ALA A 83 4.01 21.71 13.79
CA ALA A 83 2.64 21.21 13.93
C ALA A 83 2.13 20.59 12.61
N GLU A 84 2.49 21.20 11.48
CA GLU A 84 2.18 20.68 10.15
C GLU A 84 2.86 19.32 9.92
N LEU A 85 4.17 19.23 10.16
CA LEU A 85 4.92 17.98 10.00
C LEU A 85 4.40 16.88 10.92
N THR A 86 4.01 17.23 12.15
CA THR A 86 3.43 16.26 13.10
C THR A 86 2.13 15.66 12.55
N ARG A 87 1.23 16.50 12.02
CA ARG A 87 -0.04 16.06 11.42
C ARG A 87 0.21 15.23 10.16
N LEU A 88 1.15 15.68 9.31
CA LEU A 88 1.48 14.99 8.06
C LEU A 88 1.96 13.56 8.30
N TYR A 89 2.90 13.36 9.22
CA TYR A 89 3.46 12.03 9.47
C TYR A 89 2.63 11.18 10.45
N GLY A 90 1.60 11.75 11.07
CA GLY A 90 0.68 11.02 11.94
C GLY A 90 1.30 10.54 13.26
N TYR A 91 2.27 11.28 13.80
CA TYR A 91 2.91 11.00 15.09
C TYR A 91 2.49 12.03 16.15
N SER A 92 2.79 11.75 17.42
CA SER A 92 2.46 12.69 18.51
C SER A 92 3.38 13.92 18.50
N GLU A 93 2.86 15.07 18.92
CA GLU A 93 3.67 16.29 19.06
C GLU A 93 4.88 16.09 19.96
N ARG A 94 4.73 15.29 21.03
CA ARG A 94 5.83 14.93 21.94
C ARG A 94 6.96 14.22 21.20
N TRP A 95 6.63 13.30 20.29
CA TRP A 95 7.63 12.57 19.51
C TRP A 95 8.33 13.48 18.51
N THR A 96 7.58 14.30 17.75
CA THR A 96 8.16 15.27 16.81
C THR A 96 9.06 16.27 17.53
N ARG A 97 8.62 16.82 18.68
CA ARG A 97 9.42 17.75 19.50
C ARG A 97 10.72 17.11 19.99
N ALA A 98 10.68 15.83 20.37
CA ALA A 98 11.87 15.10 20.78
C ALA A 98 12.87 14.91 19.64
N ILE A 99 12.39 14.71 18.40
CA ILE A 99 13.25 14.64 17.21
C ILE A 99 13.94 15.96 16.97
N LEU A 100 13.18 17.05 16.93
CA LEU A 100 13.70 18.38 16.60
C LEU A 100 14.72 18.86 17.65
N ARG A 101 14.47 18.63 18.93
CA ARG A 101 15.45 18.94 19.99
C ARG A 101 16.76 18.17 19.83
N ASN A 102 16.70 16.94 19.34
CA ASN A 102 17.90 16.14 19.10
C ASN A 102 18.66 16.55 17.82
N MET A 103 18.15 17.50 17.02
CA MET A 103 18.88 18.08 15.88
C MET A 103 19.79 19.24 16.28
N GLU A 104 19.50 19.90 17.41
CA GLU A 104 20.20 21.12 17.85
C GLU A 104 21.55 20.81 18.55
N HIS A 105 21.94 19.54 18.61
CA HIS A 105 23.19 19.03 19.18
C HIS A 105 23.98 18.25 18.13
#